data_AF-A0A962Y0N1-F1
#
_entry.id   AF-A0A962Y0N1-F1
#
_cell.length_a   1.000
_cell.length_b   1.000
_cell.length_c   1.000
_cell.angle_alpha   90.00
_cell.angle_beta   90.00
_cell.angle_gamma   90.00
#
_symmetry.space_group_name_H-M   'P 1'
#
loop_
_entity.id
_entity.type
_entity.pdbx_description
1 polymer ?
#
loop_
_entity_poly.entity_id
_entity_poly.type
_entity_poly.pdbx_seq_one_letter_code
_entity_poly.pdbx_strand_id
1 'polypeptide(L)'
;MADFGVPLDEGDDVPLSGQIPVTGGIAAVVRIPVPGNGKLGIEFFPRNFKGDSTSTLFIQNIKGNKTLRLDYGYNKVSNTIDYHWNQKGTHAKFGITDHQTVGKAGQMLYKGAKYYRYAGRVLVVVGATLDAISIVKASKPLRRATAVVSAWALAWVGCKVVGKGGAAAGTFVEPGLGTAIGGVAGCIVGGGVGYWGGEKLGETVYDWAEGTFFTELDRIKS
;
A
#
# COMPACT_ATOMS: atom_id res chain seq x y z
N MET A 1 -15.18 34.30 -27.51
CA MET A 1 -13.84 33.75 -27.26
C MET A 1 -13.40 34.31 -25.93
N ALA A 2 -13.57 33.55 -24.86
CA ALA A 2 -13.21 33.97 -23.51
C ALA A 2 -11.80 33.46 -23.23
N ASP A 3 -10.92 34.41 -22.96
CA ASP A 3 -9.57 34.22 -22.45
C ASP A 3 -9.65 33.55 -21.06
N PHE A 4 -9.22 32.30 -20.96
CA PHE A 4 -9.03 31.59 -19.70
C PHE A 4 -7.59 31.74 -19.23
N GLY A 5 -7.12 32.99 -19.16
CA GLY A 5 -5.91 33.37 -18.46
C GLY A 5 -6.06 33.04 -16.98
N VAL A 6 -5.62 31.85 -16.59
CA VAL A 6 -5.36 31.53 -15.19
C VAL A 6 -4.07 32.25 -14.82
N PRO A 7 -4.10 33.24 -13.91
CA PRO A 7 -2.89 33.87 -13.42
C PRO A 7 -2.07 32.80 -12.69
N LEU A 8 -0.82 32.60 -13.12
CA LEU A 8 0.15 31.87 -12.33
C LEU A 8 0.60 32.80 -11.20
N ASP A 9 -0.17 32.82 -10.12
CA ASP A 9 0.20 33.55 -8.91
C ASP A 9 1.26 32.75 -8.13
N GLU A 10 2.34 33.43 -7.79
CA GLU A 10 3.41 32.96 -6.91
C GLU A 10 2.84 32.85 -5.48
N GLY A 11 2.52 31.66 -4.97
CA GLY A 11 2.12 31.59 -3.56
C GLY A 11 1.52 30.32 -2.96
N ASP A 12 1.29 29.24 -3.71
CA ASP A 12 0.85 28.00 -3.08
C ASP A 12 2.07 27.18 -2.64
N ASP A 13 2.42 27.26 -1.35
CA ASP A 13 3.23 26.29 -0.63
C ASP A 13 2.54 24.92 -0.69
N VAL A 14 2.63 24.25 -1.84
CA VAL A 14 2.25 22.84 -1.95
C VAL A 14 3.26 22.09 -1.09
N PRO A 15 2.86 21.40 -0.01
CA PRO A 15 3.79 20.53 0.71
C PRO A 15 4.17 19.41 -0.26
N LEU A 16 5.28 19.61 -0.98
CA LEU A 16 5.80 18.68 -1.99
C LEU A 16 6.44 17.49 -1.28
N SER A 17 5.67 16.74 -0.52
CA SER A 17 6.08 15.45 0.02
C SER A 17 5.20 14.36 -0.58
N GLY A 18 5.82 13.24 -0.93
CA GLY A 18 5.11 12.05 -1.35
C GLY A 18 4.25 11.43 -0.24
N GLN A 19 4.28 11.95 0.99
CA GLN A 19 3.66 11.34 2.15
C GLN A 19 2.18 10.99 1.93
N ILE A 20 1.36 11.96 1.50
CA ILE A 20 -0.09 11.77 1.31
C ILE A 20 -0.37 10.69 0.25
N PRO A 21 0.15 10.81 -0.99
CA PRO A 21 -0.09 9.81 -2.01
C PRO A 21 0.56 8.45 -1.68
N VAL A 22 1.76 8.40 -1.08
CA VAL A 22 2.39 7.14 -0.66
C VAL A 22 1.55 6.44 0.40
N THR A 23 1.06 7.17 1.41
CA THR A 23 0.18 6.63 2.46
C THR A 23 -1.07 5.98 1.86
N GLY A 24 -1.72 6.67 0.92
CA GLY A 24 -2.90 6.15 0.24
C GLY A 24 -2.62 5.00 -0.74
N GLY A 25 -1.41 4.93 -1.30
CA GLY A 25 -1.07 3.98 -2.37
C GLY A 25 -0.33 2.71 -1.93
N ILE A 26 0.41 2.76 -0.82
CA ILE A 26 1.37 1.71 -0.43
C ILE A 26 0.71 0.33 -0.25
N ALA A 27 -0.54 0.28 0.22
CA ALA A 27 -1.27 -0.97 0.42
C ALA A 27 -1.62 -1.69 -0.89
N ALA A 28 -1.66 -0.99 -2.02
CA ALA A 28 -1.93 -1.59 -3.33
C ALA A 28 -0.72 -2.39 -3.88
N VAL A 29 0.49 -2.09 -3.40
CA VAL A 29 1.75 -2.65 -3.92
C VAL A 29 2.47 -3.54 -2.89
N VAL A 30 2.24 -3.32 -1.60
CA VAL A 30 2.82 -4.15 -0.53
C VAL A 30 2.00 -5.42 -0.33
N ARG A 31 2.70 -6.55 -0.24
CA ARG A 31 2.13 -7.79 0.29
C ARG A 31 1.97 -7.68 1.81
N ILE A 32 0.74 -7.47 2.27
CA ILE A 32 0.44 -7.32 3.70
C ILE A 32 0.34 -8.70 4.33
N PRO A 33 1.18 -9.07 5.32
CA PRO A 33 1.16 -10.40 5.90
C PRO A 33 -0.14 -10.67 6.67
N VAL A 34 -0.70 -11.86 6.52
CA VAL A 34 -1.78 -12.35 7.42
C VAL A 34 -1.15 -13.27 8.47
N PRO A 35 -1.34 -13.01 9.78
CA PRO A 35 -0.82 -13.89 10.83
C PRO A 35 -1.50 -15.26 10.80
N GLY A 36 -0.77 -16.31 11.17
CA GLY A 36 -1.28 -17.68 11.19
C GLY A 36 -0.91 -18.53 9.95
N ASN A 37 -0.42 -19.74 10.22
CA ASN A 37 0.45 -20.59 9.40
C ASN A 37 0.04 -20.87 7.96
N GLY A 38 0.74 -20.26 7.02
CA GLY A 38 0.66 -20.54 5.58
C GLY A 38 1.31 -19.50 4.67
N LYS A 39 2.01 -18.50 5.27
CA LYS A 39 2.65 -17.38 4.57
C LYS A 39 1.67 -16.66 3.62
N LEU A 40 0.42 -16.53 4.06
CA LEU A 40 -0.62 -15.80 3.33
C LEU A 40 -0.33 -14.30 3.42
N GLY A 41 -0.68 -13.58 2.37
CA GLY A 41 -0.66 -12.14 2.35
C GLY A 41 -1.83 -11.59 1.55
N ILE A 42 -2.30 -10.41 1.94
CA ILE A 42 -3.32 -9.65 1.23
C ILE A 42 -2.64 -8.93 0.07
N GLU A 43 -3.21 -9.08 -1.12
CA GLU A 43 -2.73 -8.53 -2.38
C GLU A 43 -3.91 -8.23 -3.29
N PHE A 44 -3.72 -7.33 -4.25
CA PHE A 44 -4.73 -6.97 -5.25
C PHE A 44 -4.49 -7.62 -6.62
N PHE A 45 -3.43 -8.43 -6.73
CA PHE A 45 -2.99 -9.07 -7.97
C PHE A 45 -2.77 -10.57 -7.75
N PRO A 46 -3.18 -11.43 -8.68
CA PRO A 46 -2.95 -12.86 -8.57
C PRO A 46 -1.47 -13.20 -8.75
N ARG A 47 -1.00 -14.28 -8.09
CA ARG A 47 0.38 -14.81 -8.28
C ARG A 47 0.48 -16.03 -9.18
N ASN A 48 -0.56 -16.85 -9.23
CA ASN A 48 -0.56 -18.10 -9.99
C ASN A 48 -1.96 -18.37 -10.57
N PHE A 49 -2.46 -17.39 -11.33
CA PHE A 49 -3.74 -17.46 -12.02
C PHE A 49 -3.47 -17.43 -13.52
N LYS A 50 -4.07 -18.37 -14.26
CA LYS A 50 -3.97 -18.44 -15.73
C LYS A 50 -5.29 -17.93 -16.31
N GLY A 51 -5.21 -16.89 -17.14
CA GLY A 51 -6.37 -16.25 -17.78
C GLY A 51 -6.87 -14.98 -17.08
N ASP A 52 -7.97 -14.43 -17.59
CA ASP A 52 -8.60 -13.24 -17.04
C ASP A 52 -9.35 -13.60 -15.75
N SER A 53 -8.90 -13.03 -14.63
CA SER A 53 -9.58 -13.18 -13.35
C SER A 53 -10.53 -12.02 -13.14
N THR A 54 -11.79 -12.34 -12.83
CA THR A 54 -12.75 -11.37 -12.29
C THR A 54 -12.47 -11.02 -10.82
N SER A 55 -11.51 -11.70 -10.17
CA SER A 55 -11.17 -11.46 -8.77
C SER A 55 -10.37 -10.17 -8.57
N THR A 56 -10.66 -9.45 -7.50
CA THR A 56 -10.10 -8.11 -7.25
C THR A 56 -9.20 -8.03 -6.01
N LEU A 57 -9.34 -8.99 -5.10
CA LEU A 57 -8.63 -9.08 -3.83
C LEU A 57 -8.24 -10.53 -3.57
N PHE A 58 -7.01 -10.74 -3.11
CA PHE A 58 -6.42 -12.05 -2.88
C PHE A 58 -5.80 -12.10 -1.48
N ILE A 59 -6.17 -13.12 -0.71
CA ILE A 59 -5.42 -13.59 0.44
C ILE A 59 -4.75 -14.89 0.03
N GLN A 60 -3.52 -14.79 -0.45
CA GLN A 60 -2.82 -15.90 -1.11
C GLN A 60 -1.43 -16.11 -0.56
N ASN A 61 -0.87 -17.30 -0.70
CA ASN A 61 0.55 -17.51 -0.41
C ASN A 61 1.43 -17.07 -1.59
N ILE A 62 2.75 -17.05 -1.38
CA ILE A 62 3.69 -16.53 -2.39
C ILE A 62 3.70 -17.35 -3.68
N LYS A 63 3.31 -18.64 -3.62
CA LYS A 63 3.18 -19.53 -4.77
C LYS A 63 1.81 -19.43 -5.47
N GLY A 64 0.87 -18.67 -4.92
CA GLY A 64 -0.51 -18.55 -5.40
C GLY A 64 -1.32 -19.86 -5.36
N ASN A 65 -0.79 -20.96 -4.81
CA ASN A 65 -1.47 -22.26 -4.81
C ASN A 65 -2.40 -22.46 -3.60
N LYS A 66 -2.24 -21.63 -2.57
CA LYS A 66 -3.24 -21.42 -1.51
C LYS A 66 -3.79 -20.01 -1.65
N THR A 67 -5.09 -19.87 -1.85
CA THR A 67 -5.72 -18.58 -2.10
C THR A 67 -7.15 -18.56 -1.62
N LEU A 68 -7.52 -17.48 -0.94
CA LEU A 68 -8.89 -17.01 -0.82
C LEU A 68 -8.97 -15.75 -1.69
N ARG A 69 -9.93 -15.69 -2.62
CA ARG A 69 -10.07 -14.56 -3.54
C ARG A 69 -11.52 -14.10 -3.61
N LEU A 70 -11.70 -12.79 -3.62
CA LEU A 70 -13.01 -12.16 -3.73
C LEU A 70 -13.35 -11.98 -5.21
N ASP A 71 -14.42 -12.61 -5.65
CA ASP A 71 -14.76 -12.77 -7.05
C ASP A 71 -16.17 -12.25 -7.38
N TYR A 72 -16.42 -12.05 -8.66
CA TYR A 72 -17.74 -11.76 -9.21
C TYR A 72 -17.95 -12.60 -10.47
N GLY A 73 -19.00 -13.42 -10.48
CA GLY A 73 -19.29 -14.30 -11.60
C GLY A 73 -20.37 -15.32 -11.29
N TYR A 74 -20.55 -16.28 -12.19
CA TYR A 74 -21.51 -17.36 -12.00
C TYR A 74 -21.10 -18.27 -10.83
N ASN A 75 -22.00 -18.40 -9.87
CA ASN A 75 -21.82 -19.21 -8.68
C ASN A 75 -22.57 -20.54 -8.84
N LYS A 76 -21.82 -21.64 -8.80
CA LYS A 76 -22.35 -23.00 -8.99
C LYS A 76 -23.15 -23.52 -7.79
N VAL A 77 -23.02 -22.89 -6.63
CA VAL A 77 -23.74 -23.26 -5.40
C VAL A 77 -25.09 -22.56 -5.37
N SER A 78 -25.12 -21.25 -5.64
CA SER A 78 -26.36 -20.46 -5.64
C SER A 78 -27.11 -20.49 -6.99
N ASN A 79 -26.50 -21.02 -8.06
CA ASN A 79 -26.99 -21.00 -9.44
C ASN A 79 -27.31 -19.59 -9.98
N THR A 80 -26.64 -18.55 -9.45
CA THR A 80 -26.84 -17.15 -9.86
C THR A 80 -25.50 -16.45 -10.10
N ILE A 81 -25.53 -15.26 -10.70
CA ILE A 81 -24.35 -14.40 -10.81
C ILE A 81 -24.29 -13.52 -9.57
N ASP A 82 -23.31 -13.75 -8.71
CA ASP A 82 -23.16 -13.04 -7.44
C ASP A 82 -21.69 -12.69 -7.13
N TYR A 83 -21.51 -11.96 -6.04
CA TYR A 83 -20.20 -11.76 -5.43
C TYR A 83 -19.98 -12.92 -4.45
N HIS A 84 -18.84 -13.58 -4.54
CA HIS A 84 -18.55 -14.74 -3.69
C HIS A 84 -17.05 -14.90 -3.41
N TRP A 85 -16.75 -15.64 -2.35
CA TRP A 85 -15.41 -16.10 -2.07
C TRP A 85 -15.10 -17.37 -2.86
N ASN A 86 -13.96 -17.38 -3.53
CA ASN A 86 -13.37 -18.59 -4.07
C ASN A 86 -12.15 -18.99 -3.24
N GLN A 87 -12.11 -20.24 -2.77
CA GLN A 87 -11.09 -20.73 -1.85
C GLN A 87 -10.36 -21.96 -2.41
N LYS A 88 -9.05 -21.99 -2.21
CA LYS A 88 -8.21 -23.16 -2.46
C LYS A 88 -7.21 -23.32 -1.32
N GLY A 89 -7.40 -24.34 -0.50
CA GLY A 89 -6.49 -24.68 0.60
C GLY A 89 -6.46 -23.67 1.75
N THR A 90 -7.52 -22.88 1.90
CA THR A 90 -7.66 -21.85 2.95
C THR A 90 -8.88 -22.04 3.85
N HIS A 91 -9.77 -23.01 3.56
CA HIS A 91 -10.97 -23.30 4.36
C HIS A 91 -10.67 -23.50 5.86
N ALA A 92 -9.69 -24.33 6.21
CA ALA A 92 -9.31 -24.60 7.60
C ALA A 92 -8.88 -23.35 8.40
N LYS A 93 -8.62 -22.22 7.72
CA LYS A 93 -8.26 -20.96 8.36
C LYS A 93 -9.40 -19.97 8.49
N PHE A 94 -10.21 -19.86 7.43
CA PHE A 94 -11.23 -18.83 7.35
C PHE A 94 -12.63 -19.37 7.61
N GLY A 95 -12.82 -20.70 7.64
CA GLY A 95 -14.15 -21.31 7.67
C GLY A 95 -15.00 -21.02 6.43
N ILE A 96 -14.41 -20.37 5.40
CA ILE A 96 -15.09 -19.97 4.17
C ILE A 96 -15.04 -21.12 3.17
N THR A 97 -16.20 -21.49 2.66
CA THR A 97 -16.35 -22.53 1.63
C THR A 97 -16.11 -21.94 0.24
N ASP A 98 -15.70 -22.79 -0.70
CA ASP A 98 -15.56 -22.37 -2.10
C ASP A 98 -16.92 -21.96 -2.68
N HIS A 99 -16.98 -20.87 -3.44
CA HIS A 99 -18.20 -20.23 -3.95
C HIS A 99 -19.19 -19.74 -2.87
N GLN A 100 -18.72 -19.44 -1.66
CA GLN A 100 -19.57 -18.87 -0.63
C GLN A 100 -19.95 -17.42 -0.97
N THR A 101 -21.23 -17.15 -1.17
CA THR A 101 -21.76 -15.81 -1.46
C THR A 101 -21.43 -14.82 -0.35
N VAL A 102 -21.15 -13.58 -0.74
CA VAL A 102 -20.88 -12.48 0.21
C VAL A 102 -22.05 -11.51 0.29
N GLY A 103 -22.22 -10.88 1.45
CA GLY A 103 -23.21 -9.82 1.64
C GLY A 103 -22.78 -8.48 1.03
N LYS A 104 -23.56 -7.43 1.34
CA LYS A 104 -23.32 -6.04 0.86
C LYS A 104 -21.91 -5.53 1.16
N ALA A 105 -21.36 -5.87 2.33
CA ALA A 105 -20.00 -5.50 2.71
C ALA A 105 -18.94 -6.13 1.78
N GLY A 106 -19.11 -7.40 1.41
CA GLY A 106 -18.22 -8.07 0.45
C GLY A 106 -18.35 -7.51 -0.96
N GLN A 107 -19.55 -7.13 -1.40
CA GLN A 107 -19.74 -6.42 -2.66
C GLN A 107 -19.01 -5.06 -2.67
N MET A 108 -19.12 -4.30 -1.58
CA MET A 108 -18.42 -3.02 -1.43
C MET A 108 -16.91 -3.21 -1.46
N LEU A 109 -16.40 -4.21 -0.73
CA LEU A 109 -14.98 -4.56 -0.74
C LEU A 109 -14.50 -4.95 -2.13
N TYR A 110 -15.28 -5.73 -2.89
CA TYR A 110 -14.94 -6.11 -4.26
C TYR A 110 -14.81 -4.87 -5.16
N LYS A 111 -15.82 -3.98 -5.14
CA LYS A 111 -15.83 -2.76 -5.96
C LYS A 111 -14.68 -1.84 -5.55
N GLY A 112 -14.47 -1.64 -4.25
CA GLY A 112 -13.37 -0.86 -3.70
C GLY A 112 -12.01 -1.41 -4.15
N ALA A 113 -11.77 -2.71 -3.99
CA ALA A 113 -10.54 -3.38 -4.41
C ALA A 113 -10.28 -3.26 -5.93
N LYS A 114 -11.35 -3.33 -6.75
CA LYS A 114 -11.26 -3.16 -8.21
C LYS A 114 -10.69 -1.80 -8.62
N TYR A 115 -11.11 -0.72 -7.95
CA TYR A 115 -10.59 0.61 -8.22
C TYR A 115 -9.23 0.82 -7.55
N TYR A 116 -9.11 0.39 -6.29
CA TYR A 116 -7.93 0.62 -5.47
C TYR A 116 -6.67 -0.03 -6.03
N ARG A 117 -6.75 -1.21 -6.66
CA ARG A 117 -5.60 -1.88 -7.28
C ARG A 117 -4.86 -1.01 -8.31
N TYR A 118 -5.59 -0.14 -9.02
CA TYR A 118 -5.01 0.76 -10.02
C TYR A 118 -4.75 2.14 -9.43
N ALA A 119 -5.74 2.70 -8.73
CA ALA A 119 -5.61 4.01 -8.09
C ALA A 119 -4.44 4.05 -7.11
N GLY A 120 -4.27 3.03 -6.28
CA GLY A 120 -3.16 2.96 -5.33
C GLY A 120 -1.79 2.90 -6.00
N ARG A 121 -1.65 2.24 -7.17
CA ARG A 121 -0.40 2.26 -7.95
C ARG A 121 -0.10 3.65 -8.50
N VAL A 122 -1.12 4.34 -9.02
CA VAL A 122 -0.98 5.72 -9.49
C VAL A 122 -0.54 6.61 -8.34
N LEU A 123 -1.15 6.47 -7.16
CA LEU A 123 -0.74 7.22 -5.97
C LEU A 123 0.73 6.95 -5.59
N VAL A 124 1.21 5.71 -5.64
CA VAL A 124 2.63 5.41 -5.40
C VAL A 124 3.55 6.15 -6.39
N VAL A 125 3.19 6.16 -7.68
CA VAL A 125 3.98 6.86 -8.72
C VAL A 125 3.96 8.38 -8.53
N VAL A 126 2.79 8.95 -8.24
CA VAL A 126 2.64 10.38 -7.94
C VAL A 126 3.49 10.74 -6.73
N GLY A 127 3.42 9.94 -5.66
CA GLY A 127 4.21 10.17 -4.46
C GLY A 127 5.72 10.17 -4.72
N ALA A 128 6.21 9.18 -5.47
CA ALA A 128 7.63 9.13 -5.85
C ALA A 128 8.06 10.34 -6.69
N THR A 129 7.16 10.83 -7.56
CA THR A 129 7.41 12.02 -8.38
C THR A 129 7.48 13.29 -7.53
N LEU A 130 6.55 13.47 -6.59
CA LEU A 130 6.57 14.60 -5.65
C LEU A 130 7.82 14.58 -4.78
N ASP A 131 8.25 13.39 -4.32
CA ASP A 131 9.49 13.26 -3.57
C ASP A 131 10.73 13.61 -4.40
N ALA A 132 10.79 13.19 -5.67
CA ALA A 132 11.89 13.56 -6.56
C ALA A 132 11.94 15.09 -6.77
N ILE A 133 10.80 15.74 -6.98
CA ILE A 133 10.71 17.20 -7.06
C ILE A 133 11.18 17.83 -5.75
N SER A 134 10.80 17.25 -4.60
CA SER A 134 11.19 17.74 -3.27
C SER A 134 12.71 17.71 -3.08
N ILE A 135 13.38 16.67 -3.59
CA ILE A 135 14.84 16.53 -3.50
C ILE A 135 15.53 17.60 -4.36
N VAL A 136 15.05 17.82 -5.58
CA VAL A 136 15.63 18.80 -6.52
C VAL A 136 15.46 20.24 -6.02
N LYS A 137 14.32 20.54 -5.39
CA LYS A 137 14.01 21.88 -4.87
C LYS A 137 14.57 22.15 -3.47
N ALA A 138 15.05 21.13 -2.76
CA ALA A 138 15.55 21.31 -1.40
C ALA A 138 16.89 22.06 -1.38
N SER A 139 17.06 22.95 -0.41
CA SER A 139 18.34 23.64 -0.15
C SER A 139 19.46 22.67 0.24
N LYS A 140 19.13 21.57 0.90
CA LYS A 140 20.02 20.45 1.22
C LYS A 140 19.53 19.16 0.54
N PRO A 141 19.84 18.93 -0.75
CA PRO A 141 19.29 17.81 -1.52
C PRO A 141 19.67 16.44 -0.96
N LEU A 142 20.89 16.27 -0.42
CA LEU A 142 21.32 15.00 0.18
C LEU A 142 20.60 14.69 1.51
N ARG A 143 20.34 15.72 2.33
CA ARG A 143 19.51 15.60 3.53
C ARG A 143 18.10 15.15 3.17
N ARG A 144 17.50 15.79 2.16
CA ARG A 144 16.15 15.44 1.70
C ARG A 144 16.09 14.04 1.09
N ALA A 145 17.08 13.64 0.30
CA ALA A 145 17.16 12.30 -0.27
C ALA A 145 17.23 11.22 0.83
N THR A 146 18.04 11.46 1.86
CA THR A 146 18.14 10.55 3.03
C THR A 146 16.81 10.42 3.76
N ALA A 147 16.09 11.53 3.93
CA ALA A 147 14.75 11.57 4.52
C ALA A 147 13.74 10.75 3.69
N VAL A 148 13.69 10.98 2.37
CA VAL A 148 12.77 10.27 1.46
C VAL A 148 13.04 8.76 1.45
N VAL A 149 14.30 8.34 1.30
CA VAL A 149 14.64 6.91 1.29
C VAL A 149 14.22 6.24 2.60
N SER A 150 14.48 6.89 3.73
CA SER A 150 14.09 6.42 5.06
C SER A 150 12.56 6.37 5.22
N ALA A 151 11.85 7.37 4.70
CA ALA A 151 10.39 7.45 4.69
C ALA A 151 9.77 6.29 3.92
N TRP A 152 10.23 6.00 2.71
CA TRP A 152 9.75 4.86 1.91
C TRP A 152 10.03 3.51 2.56
N ALA A 153 11.23 3.34 3.13
CA ALA A 153 11.61 2.12 3.83
C ALA A 153 10.71 1.88 5.05
N LEU A 154 10.51 2.91 5.89
CA LEU A 154 9.65 2.79 7.07
C LEU A 154 8.17 2.76 6.73
N ALA A 155 7.71 3.37 5.64
CA ALA A 155 6.35 3.21 5.14
C ALA A 155 6.08 1.75 4.73
N TRP A 156 7.02 1.12 4.04
CA TRP A 156 6.92 -0.28 3.66
C TRP A 156 6.88 -1.22 4.88
N VAL A 157 7.79 -1.01 5.84
CA VAL A 157 7.84 -1.80 7.08
C VAL A 157 6.59 -1.56 7.92
N GLY A 158 6.22 -0.29 8.13
CA GLY A 158 5.03 0.12 8.88
C GLY A 158 3.75 -0.46 8.29
N CYS A 159 3.59 -0.41 6.96
CA CYS A 159 2.48 -1.06 6.28
C CYS A 159 2.40 -2.56 6.58
N LYS A 160 3.53 -3.28 6.53
CA LYS A 160 3.54 -4.72 6.82
C LYS A 160 3.25 -5.03 8.28
N VAL A 161 3.83 -4.29 9.21
CA VAL A 161 3.71 -4.56 10.65
C VAL A 161 2.31 -4.22 11.13
N VAL A 162 1.84 -3.00 10.87
CA VAL A 162 0.51 -2.56 11.30
C VAL A 162 -0.57 -3.24 10.46
N GLY A 163 -0.36 -3.44 9.16
CA GLY A 163 -1.28 -4.21 8.32
C GLY A 163 -1.39 -5.68 8.75
N LYS A 164 -0.31 -6.32 9.22
CA LYS A 164 -0.40 -7.65 9.83
C LYS A 164 -1.22 -7.62 11.12
N GLY A 165 -1.02 -6.62 11.97
CA GLY A 165 -1.81 -6.42 13.19
C GLY A 165 -3.30 -6.22 12.88
N GLY A 166 -3.61 -5.33 11.93
CA GLY A 166 -4.97 -5.07 11.46
C GLY A 166 -5.61 -6.29 10.81
N ALA A 167 -4.87 -7.08 10.04
CA ALA A 167 -5.36 -8.35 9.51
C ALA A 167 -5.66 -9.35 10.62
N ALA A 168 -4.84 -9.40 11.68
CA ALA A 168 -5.08 -10.25 12.85
C ALA A 168 -6.39 -9.86 13.56
N ALA A 169 -6.52 -8.58 13.90
CA ALA A 169 -7.69 -8.03 14.56
C ALA A 169 -8.96 -8.21 13.71
N GLY A 170 -8.85 -7.94 12.41
CA GLY A 170 -9.94 -8.14 11.47
C GLY A 170 -10.35 -9.61 11.34
N THR A 171 -9.39 -10.54 11.34
CA THR A 171 -9.68 -11.99 11.33
C THR A 171 -10.41 -12.43 12.59
N PHE A 172 -10.08 -11.84 13.74
CA PHE A 172 -10.75 -12.13 15.01
C PHE A 172 -12.23 -11.71 14.99
N VAL A 173 -12.55 -10.61 14.32
CA VAL A 173 -13.94 -10.14 14.14
C VAL A 173 -14.66 -10.97 13.08
N GLU A 174 -14.10 -11.05 11.88
CA GLU A 174 -14.67 -11.80 10.76
C GLU A 174 -13.55 -12.36 9.86
N PRO A 175 -13.35 -13.68 9.84
CA PRO A 175 -12.38 -14.30 8.95
C PRO A 175 -12.69 -14.01 7.47
N GLY A 176 -11.67 -13.62 6.70
CA GLY A 176 -11.82 -13.30 5.28
C GLY A 176 -12.08 -11.82 5.06
N LEU A 177 -13.32 -11.35 5.25
CA LEU A 177 -13.69 -9.94 5.04
C LEU A 177 -12.95 -9.02 6.02
N GLY A 178 -13.07 -9.28 7.31
CA GLY A 178 -12.40 -8.52 8.36
C GLY A 178 -10.89 -8.58 8.21
N THR A 179 -10.33 -9.76 7.90
CA THR A 179 -8.90 -9.93 7.57
C THR A 179 -8.43 -8.95 6.49
N ALA A 180 -9.18 -8.86 5.39
CA ALA A 180 -8.83 -7.99 4.27
C ALA A 180 -8.94 -6.51 4.61
N ILE A 181 -10.09 -6.09 5.15
CA ILE A 181 -10.35 -4.69 5.50
C ILE A 181 -9.35 -4.21 6.56
N GLY A 182 -9.22 -4.98 7.65
CA GLY A 182 -8.30 -4.64 8.74
C GLY A 182 -6.85 -4.62 8.27
N GLY A 183 -6.44 -5.53 7.39
CA GLY A 183 -5.08 -5.54 6.87
C GLY A 183 -4.75 -4.36 5.96
N VAL A 184 -5.65 -4.02 5.03
CA VAL A 184 -5.47 -2.87 4.13
C VAL A 184 -5.49 -1.56 4.91
N ALA A 185 -6.49 -1.36 5.78
CA ALA A 185 -6.59 -0.16 6.61
C ALA A 185 -5.38 -0.01 7.54
N GLY A 186 -4.97 -1.09 8.21
CA GLY A 186 -3.77 -1.11 9.04
C GLY A 186 -2.50 -0.81 8.25
N CYS A 187 -2.39 -1.29 7.02
CA CYS A 187 -1.25 -0.97 6.17
C CYS A 187 -1.21 0.50 5.76
N ILE A 188 -2.35 1.11 5.41
CA ILE A 188 -2.43 2.54 5.09
C ILE A 188 -1.96 3.37 6.29
N VAL A 189 -2.52 3.11 7.48
CA VAL A 189 -2.14 3.82 8.71
C VAL A 189 -0.67 3.61 9.06
N GLY A 190 -0.20 2.37 9.07
CA GLY A 190 1.20 2.05 9.37
C GLY A 190 2.17 2.58 8.33
N GLY A 191 1.76 2.63 7.06
CA GLY A 191 2.51 3.21 5.97
C GLY A 191 2.69 4.71 6.15
N GLY A 192 1.61 5.44 6.47
CA GLY A 192 1.70 6.88 6.70
C GLY A 192 2.49 7.27 7.95
N VAL A 193 2.29 6.56 9.07
CA VAL A 193 3.08 6.75 10.30
C VAL A 193 4.55 6.41 10.06
N GLY A 194 4.82 5.31 9.35
CA GLY A 194 6.17 4.90 8.96
C GLY A 194 6.84 5.93 8.05
N TYR A 195 6.12 6.48 7.07
CA TYR A 195 6.62 7.52 6.18
C TYR A 195 7.07 8.75 6.97
N TRP A 196 6.17 9.30 7.79
CA TRP A 196 6.45 10.48 8.61
C TRP A 196 7.61 10.27 9.59
N GLY A 197 7.64 9.11 10.25
CA GLY A 197 8.71 8.76 11.17
C GLY A 197 10.05 8.58 10.44
N GLY A 198 10.03 8.00 9.24
CA GLY A 198 11.22 7.77 8.42
C GLY A 198 11.80 9.05 7.86
N GLU A 199 10.94 10.00 7.47
CA GLU A 199 11.38 11.33 7.03
C GLU A 199 12.19 12.03 8.13
N LYS A 200 11.65 12.11 9.35
CA LYS A 200 12.33 12.71 10.50
C LYS A 200 13.61 11.96 10.90
N LEU A 201 13.58 10.64 10.88
CA LEU A 201 14.73 9.82 11.21
C LEU A 201 15.86 10.03 10.19
N GLY A 202 15.54 10.03 8.90
CA GLY A 202 16.53 10.23 7.84
C GLY A 202 17.17 11.61 7.90
N GLU A 203 16.38 12.65 8.18
CA GLU A 203 16.90 13.98 8.45
C GLU A 203 17.86 14.01 9.65
N THR A 204 17.46 13.39 10.77
CA THR A 204 18.26 13.34 12.01
C THR A 204 19.59 12.62 11.79
N VAL A 205 19.58 11.50 11.06
CA VAL A 205 20.78 10.73 10.73
C VAL A 205 21.72 11.53 9.83
N TYR A 206 21.19 12.24 8.83
CA TYR A 206 22.00 13.10 7.99
C TYR A 206 22.64 14.24 8.79
N ASP A 207 21.86 14.94 9.61
CA ASP A 207 22.34 16.07 10.40
C ASP A 207 23.44 15.63 11.41
N TRP A 208 23.31 14.43 11.99
CA TRP A 208 24.36 13.81 12.81
C TRP A 208 25.64 13.49 12.02
N ALA A 209 25.50 12.94 10.81
CA ALA A 209 26.63 12.60 9.96
C ALA A 209 27.38 13.84 9.44
N GLU A 210 26.63 14.90 9.08
CA GLU A 210 27.18 16.19 8.67
C GLU A 210 28.02 16.82 9.81
N GLY A 211 27.55 16.71 11.05
CA GLY A 211 28.25 17.21 12.23
C GLY A 211 29.49 16.41 12.67
N THR A 212 29.76 15.24 12.09
CA THR A 212 30.85 14.35 12.54
C THR A 212 32.00 14.17 11.54
N PHE A 213 31.84 14.47 10.23
CA PHE A 213 32.86 14.07 9.24
C PHE A 213 33.18 15.04 8.08
N PHE A 214 32.66 16.27 8.01
CA PHE A 214 33.07 17.20 6.95
C PHE A 214 33.89 18.37 7.50
N THR A 215 35.19 18.12 7.73
CA THR A 215 36.19 19.19 7.57
C THR A 215 36.36 19.41 6.07
N GLU A 216 36.24 20.64 5.57
CA GLU A 216 36.56 20.96 4.18
C GLU A 216 37.97 20.47 3.86
N LEU A 217 38.14 19.65 2.81
CA LEU A 217 39.43 19.57 2.17
C LEU A 217 39.65 20.92 1.51
N ASP A 218 40.59 21.70 2.08
CA ASP A 218 41.04 22.96 1.53
C ASP A 218 41.15 22.84 0.01
N ARG A 219 40.35 23.66 -0.68
CA ARG A 219 40.43 23.87 -2.10
C ARG A 219 41.87 24.26 -2.41
N ILE A 220 42.68 23.32 -2.89
CA ILE A 220 43.98 23.63 -3.46
C ILE A 220 43.70 24.57 -4.63
N LYS A 221 43.94 25.86 -4.41
CA LYS A 221 43.99 26.87 -5.46
C LYS A 221 45.10 26.42 -6.41
N SER A 222 44.73 26.07 -7.64
CA SER A 222 45.61 26.09 -8.81
C SER A 222 45.06 27.10 -9.80
#